data_AF-A0A0R1MHT8-F1
#
_entry.id   AF-A0A0R1MHT8-F1
#
_cell.length_a   1.000
_cell.length_b   1.000
_cell.length_c   1.000
_cell.angle_alpha   90.00
_cell.angle_beta   90.00
_cell.angle_gamma   90.00
#
_symmetry.space_group_name_H-M   'P 1'
#
loop_
_entity.id
_entity.type
_entity.pdbx_description
1 polymer ?
#
loop_
_entity_poly.entity_id
_entity_poly.type
_entity_poly.pdbx_seq_one_letter_code
_entity_poly.pdbx_strand_id
1 'polypeptide(L)'
;MEDGLMNQKEEKEKALRTLLAVLKSWDGHSVKQAEEVLQQARQLISENTGISVTENDTELQQLTAQVVAQYGELTVNLQKQKNAVAQQIQKLNRPSSIVSAYLQQDKGAALIDVDF
;
A
#
# COMPACT_ATOMS: atom_id res chain seq x y z
N MET A 1 -10.75 -4.97 42.98
CA MET A 1 -11.01 -4.22 41.73
C MET A 1 -9.76 -4.18 40.82
N GLU A 2 -8.87 -5.18 40.89
CA GLU A 2 -7.65 -5.24 40.06
C GLU A 2 -7.78 -6.22 38.87
N ASP A 3 -8.62 -7.25 38.97
CA ASP A 3 -8.83 -8.25 37.89
C ASP A 3 -9.39 -7.64 36.59
N GLY A 4 -10.20 -6.59 36.68
CA GLY A 4 -10.80 -5.96 35.49
C GLY A 4 -9.81 -5.17 34.63
N LEU A 5 -8.70 -4.70 35.22
CA LEU A 5 -7.68 -3.91 34.52
C LEU A 5 -6.62 -4.80 33.86
N MET A 6 -6.26 -5.93 34.49
CA MET A 6 -5.36 -6.92 33.87
C MET A 6 -5.98 -7.56 32.63
N ASN A 7 -7.26 -7.94 32.68
CA ASN A 7 -7.94 -8.57 31.56
C ASN A 7 -8.01 -7.64 30.32
N GLN A 8 -8.28 -6.34 30.54
CA GLN A 8 -8.27 -5.37 29.45
C GLN A 8 -6.87 -5.14 28.86
N LYS A 9 -5.80 -5.24 29.66
CA LYS A 9 -4.44 -5.07 29.14
C LYS A 9 -4.06 -6.24 28.22
N GLU A 10 -4.35 -7.47 28.62
CA GLU A 10 -4.05 -8.67 27.82
C GLU A 10 -4.83 -8.69 26.49
N GLU A 11 -6.11 -8.29 26.52
CA GLU A 11 -6.92 -8.18 25.30
C GLU A 11 -6.34 -7.14 24.32
N LYS A 12 -5.87 -6.00 24.84
CA LYS A 12 -5.20 -4.95 24.05
C LYS A 12 -3.92 -5.43 23.40
N GLU A 13 -3.06 -6.07 24.18
CA GLU A 13 -1.79 -6.58 23.68
C GLU A 13 -2.02 -7.65 22.61
N LYS A 14 -2.97 -8.55 22.84
CA LYS A 14 -3.36 -9.58 21.87
C LYS A 14 -3.86 -8.95 20.57
N ALA A 15 -4.76 -7.97 20.65
CA ALA A 15 -5.29 -7.28 19.46
C ALA A 15 -4.17 -6.60 18.65
N LEU A 16 -3.26 -5.88 19.32
CA LEU A 16 -2.13 -5.21 18.67
C LEU A 16 -1.12 -6.21 18.06
N ARG A 17 -0.84 -7.33 18.74
CA ARG A 17 0.00 -8.40 18.18
C ARG A 17 -0.63 -9.05 16.96
N THR A 18 -1.94 -9.31 16.99
CA THR A 18 -2.69 -9.84 15.84
C THR A 18 -2.66 -8.85 14.67
N LEU A 19 -2.88 -7.55 14.93
CA LEU A 19 -2.80 -6.51 13.92
C LEU A 19 -1.40 -6.43 13.30
N LEU A 20 -0.35 -6.48 14.12
CA LEU A 20 1.04 -6.50 13.64
C LEU A 20 1.33 -7.73 12.78
N ALA A 21 0.84 -8.91 13.17
CA ALA A 21 1.01 -10.14 12.40
C ALA A 21 0.31 -10.06 11.05
N VAL A 22 -0.92 -9.52 11.00
CA VAL A 22 -1.66 -9.29 9.74
C VAL A 22 -0.88 -8.34 8.83
N LEU A 23 -0.40 -7.21 9.36
CA LEU A 23 0.38 -6.24 8.57
C LEU A 23 1.71 -6.84 8.06
N LYS A 24 2.35 -7.70 8.85
CA LYS A 24 3.59 -8.41 8.45
C LYS A 24 3.35 -9.59 7.51
N SER A 25 2.12 -10.05 7.35
CA SER A 25 1.81 -11.17 6.44
C SER A 25 1.92 -10.79 4.96
N TRP A 26 1.96 -9.50 4.65
CA TRP A 26 2.16 -9.03 3.29
C TRP A 26 3.61 -9.25 2.85
N ASP A 27 3.77 -9.95 1.72
CA ASP A 27 5.09 -10.32 1.18
C ASP A 27 5.77 -9.18 0.39
N GLY A 28 5.09 -8.05 0.21
CA GLY A 28 5.62 -6.88 -0.52
C GLY A 28 5.45 -6.93 -2.03
N HIS A 29 4.83 -7.98 -2.60
CA HIS A 29 4.77 -8.20 -4.05
C HIS A 29 3.35 -8.11 -4.62
N SER A 30 2.34 -8.60 -3.90
CA SER A 30 0.97 -8.63 -4.41
C SER A 30 0.14 -7.45 -3.92
N VAL A 31 -0.36 -6.63 -4.84
CA VAL A 31 -1.30 -5.53 -4.53
C VAL A 31 -2.62 -6.08 -4.00
N LYS A 32 -3.09 -7.21 -4.55
CA LYS A 32 -4.31 -7.88 -4.08
C LYS A 32 -4.16 -8.36 -2.64
N GLN A 33 -3.02 -8.95 -2.31
CA GLN A 33 -2.72 -9.34 -0.93
C GLN A 33 -2.61 -8.11 -0.02
N ALA A 34 -2.00 -7.02 -0.48
CA ALA A 34 -1.94 -5.77 0.28
C ALA A 34 -3.35 -5.24 0.61
N GLU A 35 -4.28 -5.30 -0.35
CA GLU A 35 -5.68 -4.91 -0.14
C GLU A 35 -6.37 -5.81 0.89
N GLU A 36 -6.21 -7.14 0.77
CA GLU A 36 -6.76 -8.10 1.74
C GLU A 36 -6.20 -7.85 3.15
N VAL A 37 -4.89 -7.63 3.28
CA VAL A 37 -4.22 -7.30 4.54
C VAL A 37 -4.73 -5.99 5.13
N LEU A 38 -4.90 -4.95 4.32
CA LEU A 38 -5.42 -3.65 4.76
C LEU A 38 -6.89 -3.73 5.17
N GLN A 39 -7.71 -4.52 4.48
CA GLN A 39 -9.11 -4.75 4.86
C GLN A 39 -9.20 -5.48 6.20
N GLN A 40 -8.42 -6.55 6.39
CA GLN A 40 -8.36 -7.28 7.66
C GLN A 40 -7.85 -6.38 8.81
N ALA A 41 -6.79 -5.61 8.57
CA ALA A 41 -6.27 -4.65 9.53
C ALA A 41 -7.32 -3.60 9.91
N ARG A 42 -8.06 -3.07 8.93
CA ARG A 42 -9.15 -2.11 9.17
C ARG A 42 -10.27 -2.72 10.00
N GLN A 43 -10.65 -3.97 9.72
CA GLN A 43 -11.67 -4.68 10.48
C GLN A 43 -11.23 -4.86 11.94
N LEU A 44 -10.00 -5.35 12.15
CA LEU A 44 -9.41 -5.49 13.49
C LEU A 44 -9.35 -4.17 14.25
N ILE A 45 -8.99 -3.06 13.58
CA ILE A 45 -8.99 -1.73 14.21
C ILE A 45 -10.42 -1.33 14.59
N SER A 46 -11.41 -1.53 13.71
CA SER A 46 -12.80 -1.17 13.99
C SER A 46 -13.44 -2.00 15.11
N GLU A 47 -13.06 -3.26 15.24
CA GLU A 47 -13.50 -4.13 16.35
C GLU A 47 -12.88 -3.70 17.69
N ASN A 48 -11.80 -2.91 17.63
CA ASN A 48 -11.06 -2.40 18.78
C ASN A 48 -11.19 -0.87 18.96
N THR A 49 -12.05 -0.18 18.20
CA THR A 49 -12.32 1.26 18.40
C THR A 49 -13.05 1.47 19.73
N GLY A 50 -12.44 2.24 20.64
CA GLY A 50 -12.94 2.45 22.02
C GLY A 50 -11.90 2.08 23.08
N ILE A 51 -10.82 1.44 22.66
CA ILE A 51 -9.72 1.04 23.53
C ILE A 51 -8.71 2.21 23.64
N SER A 52 -8.77 2.95 24.74
CA SER A 52 -7.71 3.92 25.06
C SER A 52 -6.49 3.16 25.59
N VAL A 53 -5.33 3.34 24.95
CA VAL A 53 -4.05 2.93 25.53
C VAL A 53 -3.73 3.94 26.62
N THR A 54 -3.76 3.51 27.88
CA THR A 54 -3.37 4.35 29.01
C THR A 54 -1.90 4.74 28.82
N GLU A 55 -1.58 6.04 28.96
CA GLU A 55 -0.24 6.61 28.67
C GLU A 55 0.91 6.00 29.49
N ASN A 56 0.61 5.23 30.53
CA ASN A 56 1.59 4.65 31.44
C ASN A 56 2.10 3.25 31.05
N ASP A 57 1.62 2.66 29.95
CA ASP A 57 2.04 1.32 29.52
C ASP A 57 3.03 1.37 28.35
N THR A 58 4.33 1.41 28.70
CA THR A 58 5.45 1.51 27.74
C THR A 58 5.47 0.37 26.72
N GLU A 59 5.03 -0.84 27.10
CA GLU A 59 5.05 -2.01 26.21
C GLU A 59 3.94 -1.91 25.16
N LEU A 60 2.73 -1.51 25.56
CA LEU A 60 1.64 -1.24 24.62
C LEU A 60 1.96 -0.06 23.68
N GLN A 61 2.66 0.96 24.17
CA GLN A 61 3.13 2.07 23.32
C GLN A 61 4.15 1.59 22.28
N GLN A 62 5.13 0.77 22.67
CA GLN A 62 6.10 0.21 21.74
C GLN A 62 5.43 -0.66 20.67
N LEU A 63 4.46 -1.49 21.08
CA LEU A 63 3.73 -2.35 20.15
C LEU A 63 2.86 -1.52 19.19
N THR A 64 2.23 -0.45 19.68
CA THR A 64 1.49 0.51 18.84
C THR A 64 2.42 1.20 17.84
N ALA A 65 3.60 1.65 18.28
CA ALA A 65 4.60 2.25 17.39
C ALA A 65 5.07 1.27 16.30
N GLN A 66 5.23 -0.01 16.62
CA GLN A 66 5.56 -1.05 15.63
C GLN A 66 4.44 -1.24 14.60
N VAL A 67 3.17 -1.26 15.03
CA VAL A 67 2.02 -1.32 14.12
C VAL A 67 2.01 -0.12 13.17
N VAL A 68 2.18 1.09 13.70
CA VAL A 68 2.22 2.33 12.91
C VAL A 68 3.37 2.31 11.91
N ALA A 69 4.56 1.88 12.35
CA ALA A 69 5.73 1.76 11.49
C ALA A 69 5.49 0.76 10.34
N GLN A 70 4.93 -0.42 10.64
CA GLN A 70 4.64 -1.45 9.64
C GLN A 70 3.61 -0.98 8.61
N TYR A 71 2.57 -0.28 9.06
CA TYR A 71 1.58 0.33 8.17
C TYR A 71 2.21 1.41 7.26
N GLY A 72 3.10 2.23 7.84
CA GLY A 72 3.86 3.23 7.10
C GLY A 72 4.74 2.61 6.01
N GLU A 73 5.46 1.53 6.33
CA GLU A 73 6.29 0.79 5.37
C GLU A 73 5.46 0.23 4.22
N LEU A 74 4.30 -0.38 4.54
CA LEU A 74 3.37 -0.91 3.54
C LEU A 74 2.90 0.19 2.57
N THR A 75 2.52 1.35 3.11
CA THR A 75 2.09 2.50 2.32
C THR A 75 3.21 3.01 1.40
N VAL A 76 4.43 3.12 1.92
CA VAL A 76 5.60 3.55 1.12
C VAL A 76 5.88 2.57 -0.01
N ASN A 77 5.82 1.26 0.24
CA ASN A 77 6.07 0.24 -0.77
C ASN A 77 4.98 0.24 -1.85
N LEU A 78 3.70 0.36 -1.49
CA LEU A 78 2.62 0.52 -2.45
C LEU A 78 2.79 1.78 -3.31
N GLN A 79 3.21 2.90 -2.71
CA GLN A 79 3.47 4.13 -3.46
C GLN A 79 4.63 3.97 -4.45
N LYS A 80 5.69 3.26 -4.07
CA LYS A 80 6.81 2.93 -4.98
C LYS A 80 6.32 2.08 -6.16
N GLN A 81 5.52 1.04 -5.90
CA GLN A 81 4.95 0.21 -6.97
C GLN A 81 4.05 1.01 -7.91
N LYS A 82 3.18 1.88 -7.38
CA LYS A 82 2.35 2.78 -8.18
C LYS A 82 3.19 3.67 -9.10
N ASN A 83 4.25 4.26 -8.57
CA ASN A 83 5.16 5.11 -9.35
C ASN A 83 5.89 4.31 -10.45
N ALA A 84 6.32 3.08 -10.15
CA ALA A 84 6.97 2.21 -11.12
C ALA A 84 6.03 1.84 -12.28
N VAL A 85 4.77 1.49 -11.98
CA VAL A 85 3.74 1.20 -12.99
C VAL A 85 3.44 2.45 -13.83
N ALA A 86 3.29 3.62 -13.20
CA ALA A 86 3.07 4.88 -13.93
C ALA A 86 4.21 5.20 -14.90
N GLN A 87 5.47 4.97 -14.50
CA GLN A 87 6.63 5.11 -15.38
C GLN A 87 6.62 4.11 -16.54
N GLN A 88 6.21 2.86 -16.30
CA GLN A 88 6.08 1.87 -17.38
C GLN A 88 4.99 2.27 -18.39
N ILE A 89 3.84 2.75 -17.91
CA ILE A 89 2.76 3.26 -18.78
C ILE A 89 3.26 4.44 -19.63
N GLN A 90 3.99 5.40 -19.02
CA GLN A 90 4.59 6.50 -19.78
C GLN A 90 5.59 6.02 -20.83
N LYS A 91 6.40 4.99 -20.51
CA LYS A 91 7.32 4.38 -21.46
C LYS A 91 6.61 3.64 -22.60
N LEU A 92 5.40 3.11 -22.38
CA LEU A 92 4.57 2.49 -23.42
C LEU A 92 3.85 3.52 -24.30
N ASN A 93 3.45 4.67 -23.74
CA ASN A 93 2.82 5.75 -24.50
C ASN A 93 3.80 6.53 -25.39
N ARG A 94 5.09 6.58 -25.03
CA ARG A 94 6.13 7.23 -25.86
C ARG A 94 6.31 6.60 -27.25
N PRO A 95 6.46 5.26 -27.41
CA PRO A 95 6.55 4.63 -28.72
C PRO A 95 5.25 4.74 -29.51
N SER A 96 4.07 4.84 -28.88
CA SER A 96 2.84 5.13 -29.65
C SER A 96 2.90 6.48 -30.38
N SER A 97 3.53 7.50 -29.78
CA SER A 97 3.71 8.83 -30.39
C SER A 97 4.82 8.83 -31.45
N ILE A 98 5.89 8.07 -31.21
CA ILE A 98 7.00 7.95 -32.16
C ILE A 98 6.56 7.14 -33.40
N VAL A 99 5.87 6.03 -33.20
CA VAL A 99 5.34 5.19 -34.29
C VAL A 99 4.28 5.96 -35.10
N SER A 100 3.40 6.74 -34.47
CA SER A 100 2.47 7.58 -35.21
C SER A 100 3.16 8.74 -35.93
N ALA A 101 4.23 9.32 -35.38
CA ALA A 101 5.04 10.31 -36.08
C ALA A 101 5.76 9.71 -37.30
N TYR A 102 6.36 8.52 -37.19
CA TYR A 102 6.96 7.82 -38.34
C TYR A 102 5.91 7.44 -39.39
N LEU A 103 4.73 6.95 -38.99
CA LEU A 103 3.62 6.67 -39.92
C LEU A 103 3.09 7.93 -40.62
N GLN A 104 3.08 9.09 -39.95
CA GLN A 104 2.73 10.37 -40.56
C GLN A 104 3.84 10.87 -41.50
N GLN A 105 5.11 10.64 -41.18
CA GLN A 105 6.23 10.97 -42.04
C GLN A 105 6.25 10.11 -43.32
N ASP A 106 5.97 8.80 -43.22
CA ASP A 106 5.81 7.92 -44.39
C ASP A 106 4.62 8.32 -45.26
N LYS A 107 3.49 8.71 -44.65
CA LYS A 107 2.34 9.24 -45.41
C LYS A 107 2.64 10.60 -46.06
N GLY A 108 3.45 11.44 -45.41
CA GLY A 108 3.91 12.71 -45.97
C GLY A 108 4.91 12.53 -47.11
N ALA A 109 5.82 11.56 -47.02
CA ALA A 109 6.80 11.25 -48.06
C ALA A 109 6.17 10.53 -49.26
N ALA A 110 5.17 9.66 -49.04
CA ALA A 110 4.43 9.01 -50.12
C ALA A 110 3.52 9.96 -50.92
N LEU A 111 3.25 11.17 -50.42
CA LEU A 111 2.48 12.22 -51.09
C LEU A 111 3.35 13.19 -51.93
N ILE A 112 4.69 13.08 -51.87
CA ILE A 112 5.64 13.95 -52.61
C ILE A 112 6.28 13.20 -53.80
N ASP A 113 5.68 12.09 -54.27
CA ASP A 113 6.19 11.39 -55.46
C ASP A 113 5.09 10.96 -56.44
N VAL A 114 4.04 11.77 -56.58
CA VAL A 114 3.18 11.71 -57.76
C VAL A 114 2.63 13.11 -58.07
N ASP A 115 3.44 13.95 -58.70
CA ASP A 115 2.91 14.82 -59.75
C ASP A 115 4.01 15.01 -60.80
N PHE A 116 3.63 14.63 -62.03
CA PHE A 116 4.40 14.69 -63.27
C PHE A 116 4.54 16.12 -63.77
#